data_AF-A0A9D7G7Q8-F1
#
_entry.id   AF-A0A9D7G7Q8-F1
#
_cell.length_a   1.000
_cell.length_b   1.000
_cell.length_c   1.000
_cell.angle_alpha   90.00
_cell.angle_beta   90.00
_cell.angle_gamma   90.00
#
_symmetry.space_group_name_H-M   'P 1'
#
loop_
_entity.id
_entity.type
_entity.pdbx_description
1 polymer ?
#
loop_
_entity_poly.entity_id
_entity_poly.type
_entity_poly.pdbx_seq_one_letter_code
_entity_poly.pdbx_strand_id
1 'polypeptide(L)'
;MNPTARDYLAALPKDQRAGLMKLRKQILAAAPGIEEHFGYGMPGFRYNGHPMLYIGAAKAHCALYGSVPTGFEEQLKEFKTSKGAIQFTPDKPLPAALVMAIVKSKVAEIEVRWPVK
;
A
#
# COMPACT_ATOMS: atom_id res chain seq x y z
N MET A 1 -18.39 -15.51 4.34
CA MET A 1 -16.95 -15.32 4.63
C MET A 1 -16.50 -14.08 3.87
N ASN A 2 -15.94 -13.09 4.56
CA ASN A 2 -15.32 -11.96 3.86
C ASN A 2 -14.02 -12.44 3.21
N PRO A 3 -13.73 -12.06 1.95
CA PRO A 3 -12.49 -12.45 1.29
C PRO A 3 -11.26 -11.92 2.04
N THR A 4 -10.19 -12.70 2.07
CA THR A 4 -8.91 -12.28 2.65
C THR A 4 -8.03 -11.61 1.59
N ALA A 5 -6.95 -10.96 2.04
CA ALA A 5 -5.92 -10.45 1.14
C ALA A 5 -5.37 -11.54 0.22
N ARG A 6 -5.24 -12.78 0.73
CA ARG A 6 -4.75 -13.93 -0.02
C ARG A 6 -5.74 -14.37 -1.10
N ASP A 7 -7.04 -14.40 -0.80
CA ASP A 7 -8.09 -14.75 -1.77
C ASP A 7 -8.14 -13.73 -2.91
N TYR A 8 -8.07 -12.43 -2.58
CA TYR A 8 -8.00 -11.37 -3.57
C TYR A 8 -6.80 -11.51 -4.50
N LEU A 9 -5.60 -11.71 -3.93
CA LEU A 9 -4.38 -11.91 -4.71
C LEU A 9 -4.46 -13.18 -5.58
N ALA A 10 -5.10 -14.25 -5.09
CA ALA A 10 -5.30 -15.50 -5.81
C ALA A 10 -6.27 -15.39 -6.99
N ALA A 11 -7.11 -14.35 -7.05
CA ALA A 11 -7.97 -14.07 -8.18
C ALA A 11 -7.29 -13.26 -9.29
N LEU A 12 -6.13 -12.64 -9.01
CA LEU A 12 -5.43 -11.78 -9.96
C LEU A 12 -4.57 -12.55 -10.97
N PRO A 13 -4.30 -11.96 -12.16
CA PRO A 13 -3.29 -12.44 -13.09
C PRO A 13 -1.91 -12.60 -12.42
N LYS A 14 -1.10 -13.54 -12.90
CA LYS A 14 0.17 -13.94 -12.28
C LYS A 14 1.11 -12.75 -12.05
N ASP A 15 1.25 -11.86 -13.03
CA ASP A 15 2.15 -10.71 -12.94
C ASP A 15 1.68 -9.69 -11.90
N GLN A 16 0.38 -9.35 -11.92
CA GLN A 16 -0.21 -8.42 -10.95
C GLN A 16 -0.17 -9.00 -9.53
N ARG A 17 -0.43 -10.30 -9.39
CA ARG A 17 -0.29 -11.02 -8.13
C ARG A 17 1.14 -10.92 -7.59
N ALA A 18 2.15 -11.16 -8.41
CA ALA A 18 3.55 -11.07 -8.00
C ALA A 18 3.93 -9.64 -7.55
N GLY A 19 3.53 -8.63 -8.32
CA GLY A 19 3.75 -7.22 -7.97
C GLY A 19 3.10 -6.83 -6.63
N LEU A 20 1.83 -7.17 -6.44
CA LEU A 20 1.09 -6.84 -5.22
C LEU A 20 1.54 -7.67 -4.01
N MET A 21 1.95 -8.93 -4.21
CA MET A 21 2.55 -9.74 -3.14
C MET A 21 3.88 -9.14 -2.67
N LYS A 22 4.70 -8.63 -3.59
CA LYS A 22 5.94 -7.93 -3.24
C LYS A 22 5.64 -6.66 -2.43
N LEU A 23 4.69 -5.86 -2.91
CA LEU A 23 4.26 -4.63 -2.23
C LEU A 23 3.71 -4.92 -0.82
N ARG A 24 2.84 -5.93 -0.68
CA ARG A 24 2.32 -6.39 0.60
C ARG A 24 3.44 -6.71 1.59
N LYS A 25 4.44 -7.48 1.16
CA LYS A 25 5.60 -7.81 2.01
C LYS A 25 6.39 -6.57 2.41
N GLN A 26 6.61 -5.64 1.49
CA GLN A 26 7.33 -4.40 1.76
C GLN A 26 6.59 -3.54 2.80
N ILE A 27 5.25 -3.44 2.72
CA ILE A 27 4.46 -2.67 3.67
C ILE A 27 4.54 -3.29 5.07
N LEU A 28 4.32 -4.59 5.20
CA LEU A 28 4.37 -5.29 6.49
C LEU A 28 5.76 -5.29 7.12
N ALA A 29 6.82 -5.26 6.31
CA ALA A 29 8.19 -5.17 6.81
C ALA A 29 8.62 -3.74 7.18
N ALA A 30 7.87 -2.71 6.77
CA ALA A 30 8.29 -1.33 6.94
C ALA A 30 8.14 -0.81 8.38
N ALA A 31 7.16 -1.31 9.13
CA ALA A 31 6.99 -1.01 10.55
C ALA A 31 6.28 -2.17 11.30
N PRO A 32 6.67 -2.44 12.56
CA PRO A 32 5.90 -3.35 13.42
C PRO A 32 4.52 -2.76 13.75
N GLY A 33 3.53 -3.61 14.03
CA GLY A 33 2.18 -3.17 14.43
C GLY A 33 1.23 -2.84 13.27
N ILE A 34 1.67 -2.99 12.02
CA ILE A 34 0.77 -2.90 10.86
C ILE A 34 -0.07 -4.18 10.79
N GLU A 35 -1.37 -4.01 10.81
CA GLU A 35 -2.34 -5.08 10.63
C GLU A 35 -2.96 -5.04 9.24
N GLU A 36 -3.17 -6.22 8.66
CA GLU A 36 -3.94 -6.36 7.42
C GLU A 36 -5.42 -6.44 7.72
N HIS A 37 -6.21 -5.77 6.89
CA HIS A 37 -7.65 -5.93 6.88
C HIS A 37 -8.15 -5.99 5.44
N PHE A 38 -9.42 -6.35 5.27
CA PHE A 38 -10.07 -6.29 3.98
C PHE A 38 -11.15 -5.21 4.02
N GLY A 39 -11.13 -4.27 3.09
CA GLY A 39 -12.04 -3.13 3.07
C GLY A 39 -12.16 -2.54 1.67
N TYR A 40 -13.33 -1.97 1.35
CA TYR A 40 -13.58 -1.40 0.01
C TYR A 40 -13.31 -2.38 -1.15
N GLY A 41 -13.50 -3.69 -0.93
CA GLY A 41 -13.24 -4.71 -1.95
C GLY A 41 -11.75 -5.01 -2.19
N MET A 42 -10.85 -4.49 -1.36
CA MET A 42 -9.40 -4.59 -1.54
C MET A 42 -8.68 -4.93 -0.22
N PRO A 43 -7.48 -5.54 -0.30
CA PRO A 43 -6.58 -5.63 0.84
C PRO A 43 -6.15 -4.24 1.33
N GLY A 44 -6.33 -3.99 2.62
CA GLY A 44 -5.98 -2.76 3.33
C GLY A 44 -5.00 -3.01 4.47
N PHE A 45 -4.34 -1.95 4.90
CA PHE A 45 -3.40 -1.92 6.01
C PHE A 45 -3.81 -0.84 6.99
N ARG A 46 -3.78 -1.18 8.27
CA ARG A 46 -4.07 -0.28 9.38
C ARG A 46 -2.95 -0.32 10.41
N TYR A 47 -2.79 0.77 11.15
CA TYR A 47 -1.85 0.87 12.26
C TYR A 47 -2.58 1.49 13.46
N ASN A 48 -2.41 0.90 14.64
CA ASN A 48 -3.16 1.29 15.85
C ASN A 48 -4.68 1.40 15.63
N GLY A 49 -5.26 0.49 14.84
CA GLY A 49 -6.68 0.50 14.49
C GLY A 49 -7.11 1.51 13.43
N HIS A 50 -6.19 2.36 12.93
CA HIS A 50 -6.48 3.37 11.92
C HIS A 50 -6.03 2.95 10.51
N PRO A 51 -6.92 2.97 9.49
CA PRO A 51 -6.56 2.60 8.13
C PRO A 51 -5.59 3.61 7.49
N MET A 52 -4.56 3.11 6.83
CA MET A 52 -3.51 3.94 6.21
C MET A 52 -3.41 3.79 4.69
N LEU A 53 -3.43 2.55 4.20
CA LEU A 53 -3.07 2.21 2.83
C LEU A 53 -3.92 1.03 2.36
N TYR A 54 -4.17 0.96 1.05
CA TYR A 54 -4.80 -0.19 0.40
C TYR A 54 -4.01 -0.55 -0.84
N ILE A 55 -4.06 -1.82 -1.25
CA ILE A 55 -3.42 -2.28 -2.49
C ILE A 55 -4.48 -2.88 -3.40
N GLY A 56 -4.37 -2.62 -4.68
CA GLY A 56 -5.32 -3.15 -5.65
C GLY A 56 -4.74 -3.27 -7.05
N ALA A 57 -5.46 -4.00 -7.89
CA ALA A 57 -5.15 -4.17 -9.29
C ALA A 57 -6.30 -3.63 -10.15
N ALA A 58 -5.91 -2.95 -11.23
CA ALA A 58 -6.79 -2.54 -12.31
C ALA A 58 -6.46 -3.32 -13.58
N LYS A 59 -7.23 -3.11 -14.66
CA LYS A 59 -7.07 -3.84 -15.93
C LYS A 59 -5.62 -3.86 -16.46
N ALA A 60 -4.86 -2.77 -16.28
CA ALA A 60 -3.53 -2.61 -16.87
C ALA A 60 -2.41 -2.30 -15.86
N HIS A 61 -2.72 -2.08 -14.58
CA HIS A 61 -1.72 -1.65 -13.58
C HIS A 61 -2.11 -2.11 -12.18
N CYS A 62 -1.12 -2.10 -11.29
CA CYS A 62 -1.31 -2.20 -9.85
C CYS A 62 -1.31 -0.79 -9.25
N ALA A 63 -1.96 -0.64 -8.10
CA ALA A 63 -2.03 0.63 -7.41
C ALA A 63 -1.85 0.45 -5.90
N LEU A 64 -1.07 1.36 -5.32
CA LEU A 64 -1.06 1.64 -3.89
C LEU A 64 -2.00 2.82 -3.65
N TYR A 65 -3.09 2.58 -2.96
CA TYR A 65 -4.06 3.60 -2.58
C TYR A 65 -3.77 4.12 -1.18
N GLY A 66 -3.92 5.42 -1.03
CA GLY A 66 -3.62 6.15 0.19
C GLY A 66 -3.21 7.57 -0.15
N SER A 67 -3.46 8.49 0.76
CA SER A 67 -2.94 9.85 0.62
C SER A 67 -1.41 9.77 0.57
N VAL A 68 -0.80 10.20 -0.53
CA VAL A 68 0.65 10.24 -0.63
C VAL A 68 1.15 11.37 0.26
N PRO A 69 2.06 11.12 1.22
CA PRO A 69 2.62 12.20 2.01
C PRO A 69 3.39 13.20 1.14
N THR A 70 3.52 14.43 1.61
CA THR A 70 4.36 15.44 0.95
C THR A 70 5.84 15.04 0.99
N GLY A 71 6.64 15.52 0.04
CA GLY A 71 8.09 15.24 -0.01
C GLY A 71 8.51 13.98 -0.78
N PHE A 72 7.56 13.17 -1.26
CA PHE A 72 7.86 12.02 -2.13
C PHE A 72 7.78 12.35 -3.63
N GLU A 73 7.54 13.61 -3.98
CA GLU A 73 7.29 14.06 -5.36
C GLU A 73 8.41 13.65 -6.31
N GLU A 74 9.67 13.84 -5.92
CA GLU A 74 10.83 13.50 -6.76
C GLU A 74 10.94 12.00 -7.03
N GLN A 75 10.76 11.18 -5.99
CA GLN A 75 10.81 9.72 -6.11
C GLN A 75 9.60 9.16 -6.88
N LEU A 76 8.53 9.94 -6.98
CA LEU A 76 7.30 9.59 -7.67
C LEU A 76 7.20 10.16 -9.09
N LYS A 77 8.14 11.01 -9.53
CA LYS A 77 8.18 11.56 -10.92
C LYS A 77 8.13 10.45 -11.97
N GLU A 78 8.69 9.29 -11.64
CA GLU A 78 8.78 8.12 -12.49
C GLU A 78 7.53 7.24 -12.52
N PHE A 79 6.54 7.54 -11.66
CA PHE A 79 5.32 6.77 -11.47
C PHE A 79 4.10 7.64 -11.74
N LYS A 80 3.00 7.02 -12.17
CA LYS A 80 1.75 7.74 -12.36
C LYS A 80 1.05 7.88 -11.02
N THR A 81 0.99 9.10 -10.49
CA THR A 81 0.37 9.38 -9.19
C THR A 81 -0.88 10.22 -9.31
N SER A 82 -1.70 10.18 -8.27
CA SER A 82 -2.88 11.01 -8.05
C SER A 82 -2.98 11.31 -6.56
N LYS A 83 -3.85 12.24 -6.16
CA LYS A 83 -3.99 12.67 -4.75
C LYS A 83 -4.16 11.53 -3.72
N GLY A 84 -4.66 10.36 -4.15
CA GLY A 84 -4.86 9.19 -3.29
C GLY A 84 -4.37 7.86 -3.87
N ALA A 85 -3.51 7.87 -4.90
CA ALA A 85 -3.04 6.63 -5.50
C ALA A 85 -1.68 6.77 -6.19
N ILE A 86 -0.86 5.72 -6.11
CA ILE A 86 0.37 5.54 -6.88
C ILE A 86 0.19 4.31 -7.75
N GLN A 87 0.20 4.50 -9.07
CA GLN A 87 0.10 3.42 -10.05
C GLN A 87 1.50 2.92 -10.42
N PHE A 88 1.65 1.61 -10.46
CA PHE A 88 2.87 0.93 -10.85
C PHE A 88 2.54 -0.32 -11.66
N THR A 89 3.54 -0.87 -12.35
CA THR A 89 3.39 -2.13 -13.09
C THR A 89 4.24 -3.22 -12.43
N PRO A 90 3.94 -4.51 -12.66
CA PRO A 90 4.81 -5.59 -12.18
C PRO A 90 6.25 -5.49 -12.71
N ASP A 91 6.42 -4.95 -13.92
CA ASP A 91 7.72 -4.71 -14.57
C ASP A 91 8.49 -3.53 -13.94
N LYS A 92 7.77 -2.47 -13.58
CA LYS A 92 8.30 -1.31 -12.85
C LYS A 92 7.68 -1.24 -11.43
N PRO A 93 8.08 -2.13 -10.50
CA PRO A 93 7.53 -2.15 -9.16
C PRO A 93 8.01 -0.96 -8.32
N LEU A 94 7.27 -0.64 -7.25
CA LEU A 94 7.68 0.40 -6.32
C LEU A 94 8.99 0.00 -5.60
N PRO A 95 10.00 0.90 -5.56
CA PRO A 95 11.24 0.65 -4.83
C PRO A 95 10.96 0.39 -3.35
N ALA A 96 11.64 -0.59 -2.76
CA ALA A 96 11.43 -0.94 -1.35
C ALA A 96 11.67 0.25 -0.41
N ALA A 97 12.70 1.05 -0.70
CA ALA A 97 13.01 2.26 0.06
C ALA A 97 11.87 3.29 0.00
N LEU A 98 11.24 3.47 -1.17
CA LEU A 98 10.10 4.37 -1.34
C LEU A 98 8.88 3.88 -0.55
N VAL A 99 8.53 2.60 -0.68
CA VAL A 99 7.41 2.01 0.07
C VAL A 99 7.63 2.16 1.57
N MET A 100 8.83 1.83 2.05
CA MET A 100 9.18 1.93 3.46
C MET A 100 9.07 3.37 3.98
N ALA A 101 9.56 4.35 3.22
CA ALA A 101 9.51 5.74 3.61
C ALA A 101 8.06 6.27 3.66
N ILE A 102 7.22 5.92 2.67
CA ILE A 102 5.78 6.26 2.67
C ILE A 102 5.07 5.65 3.87
N VAL A 103 5.31 4.37 4.16
CA VAL A 103 4.67 3.68 5.28
C VAL A 103 5.08 4.29 6.62
N LYS A 104 6.37 4.57 6.82
CA LYS A 104 6.86 5.24 8.04
C LYS A 104 6.26 6.63 8.21
N SER A 105 6.16 7.40 7.13
CA SER A 105 5.51 8.71 7.16
C SER A 105 4.03 8.59 7.55
N LYS A 106 3.31 7.57 7.05
CA LYS A 106 1.93 7.30 7.44
C LYS A 106 1.77 6.86 8.90
N VAL A 107 2.69 6.03 9.39
CA VAL A 107 2.75 5.64 10.80
C VAL A 107 2.92 6.88 11.68
N ALA A 108 3.91 7.73 11.38
CA ALA A 108 4.15 8.96 12.12
C ALA A 108 2.94 9.92 12.06
N GLU A 109 2.27 10.03 10.91
CA GLU A 109 1.04 10.82 10.77
C GLU A 109 -0.08 10.31 11.70
N ILE A 110 -0.25 8.98 11.80
CA ILE A 110 -1.24 8.37 12.69
C ILE A 110 -0.86 8.58 14.15
N GLU A 111 0.41 8.43 14.54
CA GLU A 111 0.87 8.62 15.92
C GLU A 111 0.69 10.07 16.39
N VAL A 112 0.94 11.03 15.51
CA VAL A 112 0.71 12.45 15.80
C VAL A 112 -0.79 12.77 15.88
N ARG A 113 -1.60 12.19 14.99
CA ARG A 113 -3.03 12.49 14.89
C ARG A 113 -3.88 11.75 15.93
N TRP A 114 -3.46 10.55 16.32
CA TRP A 114 -4.06 9.71 17.36
C TRP A 114 -2.97 9.20 18.30
N PRO A 115 -2.49 10.05 19.22
CA PRO A 115 -1.53 9.62 20.22
C PRO A 115 -2.16 8.53 21.09
N VAL A 116 -1.45 7.40 21.22
CA VAL A 116 -1.82 6.35 22.18
C VAL A 116 -1.66 6.95 23.58
N LYS A 117 -2.77 7.08 24.30
CA LYS A 117 -2.80 7.57 25.69
C LYS A 117 -2.13 6.61 26.65
#